data_AF-A0A249T1Y4-F1
#
_entry.id   AF-A0A249T1Y4-F1
#
_cell.length_a   1.000
_cell.length_b   1.000
_cell.length_c   1.000
_cell.angle_alpha   90.00
_cell.angle_beta   90.00
_cell.angle_gamma   90.00
#
_symmetry.space_group_name_H-M   'P 1'
#
loop_
_entity.id
_entity.type
_entity.pdbx_description
1 polymer ?
#
loop_
_entity_poly.entity_id
_entity_poly.type
_entity_poly.pdbx_seq_one_letter_code
_entity_poly.pdbx_strand_id
1 'polypeptide(L)'
;MKPEMTFRRTLHASLLAAFITAWLCFVWYWMFILFTDYEIPAEFSSLGIASSSLVGSLAAAFGFYILVITFKARPVYFKLIAMVLAILTVLPLIGDGVLPSGNVIPEGFLWLAVPMHLIAGVVIGGIIPWYVIKGLPEVEEVKA
;
A
#
# COMPACT_ATOMS: atom_id res chain seq x y z
N MET A 1 -19.49 3.46 -17.47
CA MET A 1 -18.30 2.74 -18.00
C MET A 1 -18.64 1.26 -18.12
N LYS A 2 -18.21 0.55 -19.18
CA LYS A 2 -18.40 -0.90 -19.26
C LYS A 2 -17.57 -1.60 -18.16
N PRO A 3 -18.11 -2.62 -17.47
CA PRO A 3 -17.44 -3.28 -16.32
C PRO A 3 -16.01 -3.76 -16.63
N GLU A 4 -15.81 -4.28 -17.85
CA GLU A 4 -14.53 -4.74 -18.41
C GLU A 4 -13.44 -3.66 -18.46
N MET A 5 -13.79 -2.41 -18.79
CA MET A 5 -12.82 -1.30 -18.83
C MET A 5 -12.45 -0.84 -17.42
N THR A 6 -13.40 -0.89 -16.48
CA THR A 6 -13.13 -0.55 -15.08
C THR A 6 -12.21 -1.60 -14.44
N PHE A 7 -12.43 -2.89 -14.71
CA PHE A 7 -11.56 -3.96 -14.22
C PHE A 7 -10.12 -3.83 -14.70
N ARG A 8 -9.90 -3.69 -16.02
CA ARG A 8 -8.55 -3.56 -16.59
C ARG A 8 -7.79 -2.37 -16.03
N ARG A 9 -8.47 -1.22 -15.86
CA ARG A 9 -7.86 -0.02 -15.30
C ARG A 9 -7.53 -0.16 -13.82
N THR A 10 -8.43 -0.74 -13.03
CA THR A 10 -8.16 -1.03 -11.62
C THR A 10 -6.99 -2.00 -11.49
N LEU A 11 -6.94 -3.05 -12.32
CA LEU A 11 -5.83 -4.01 -12.33
C LEU A 11 -4.49 -3.34 -12.67
N HIS A 12 -4.42 -2.53 -13.73
CA HIS A 12 -3.20 -1.81 -14.09
C HIS A 12 -2.75 -0.82 -13.00
N ALA A 13 -3.68 -0.05 -12.45
CA ALA A 13 -3.38 0.88 -11.36
C ALA A 13 -2.85 0.16 -10.12
N SER A 14 -3.40 -1.03 -9.84
CA SER A 14 -3.02 -1.89 -8.73
C SER A 14 -1.64 -2.49 -8.90
N LEU A 15 -1.33 -3.03 -10.08
CA LEU A 15 -0.01 -3.56 -10.41
C LEU A 15 1.05 -2.46 -10.34
N LEU A 16 0.74 -1.28 -10.85
CA LEU A 16 1.63 -0.13 -10.79
C LEU A 16 1.89 0.31 -9.34
N ALA A 17 0.84 0.44 -8.53
CA ALA A 17 0.97 0.79 -7.12
C ALA A 17 1.78 -0.27 -6.35
N ALA A 18 1.52 -1.55 -6.57
CA ALA A 18 2.26 -2.63 -5.92
C ALA A 18 3.75 -2.62 -6.29
N PHE A 19 4.08 -2.41 -7.57
CA PHE A 19 5.46 -2.31 -8.02
C PHE A 19 6.18 -1.11 -7.41
N ILE A 20 5.55 0.07 -7.41
CA ILE A 20 6.12 1.29 -6.81
C ILE A 20 6.34 1.11 -5.31
N THR A 21 5.36 0.55 -4.58
CA THR A 21 5.52 0.26 -3.15
C THR A 21 6.69 -0.68 -2.91
N ALA A 22 6.76 -1.81 -3.62
CA ALA A 22 7.83 -2.78 -3.47
C ALA A 22 9.21 -2.17 -3.74
N TRP A 23 9.33 -1.35 -4.80
CA TRP A 23 10.56 -0.64 -5.13
C TRP A 23 10.96 0.37 -4.05
N LEU A 24 10.02 1.19 -3.57
CA LEU A 24 10.31 2.17 -2.53
C LEU A 24 10.68 1.51 -1.19
N CYS A 25 10.02 0.42 -0.80
CA CYS A 25 10.42 -0.37 0.36
C CYS A 25 11.82 -0.96 0.18
N PHE A 26 12.15 -1.48 -1.01
CA PHE A 26 13.48 -1.99 -1.31
C PHE A 26 14.55 -0.89 -1.21
N VAL A 27 14.30 0.29 -1.78
CA VAL A 27 15.23 1.43 -1.68
C VAL A 27 15.38 1.89 -0.23
N TRP A 28 14.28 2.00 0.52
CA TRP A 28 14.30 2.37 1.93
C TRP A 28 15.12 1.39 2.76
N TYR A 29 15.01 0.09 2.50
CA TYR A 29 15.82 -0.94 3.16
C TYR A 29 17.32 -0.66 3.06
N TRP A 30 17.79 -0.43 1.83
CA TRP A 30 19.22 -0.18 1.60
C TRP A 30 19.66 1.18 2.14
N MET A 31 18.82 2.20 2.03
CA MET A 31 19.09 3.50 2.66
C MET A 31 19.23 3.37 4.17
N PHE A 32 18.33 2.63 4.81
CA PHE A 32 18.35 2.44 6.26
C PHE A 32 19.66 1.81 6.72
N ILE A 33 20.10 0.71 6.08
CA ILE A 33 21.40 0.09 6.36
C ILE A 33 22.53 1.11 6.17
N LEU A 34 22.54 1.82 5.04
CA LEU A 34 23.60 2.78 4.69
C LEU A 34 23.75 3.93 5.70
N PHE A 35 22.64 4.38 6.30
CA PHE A 35 22.64 5.55 7.19
C PHE A 35 22.68 5.20 8.68
N THR A 36 22.46 3.95 9.06
CA THR A 36 22.34 3.55 10.47
C THR A 36 23.35 2.49 10.90
N ASP A 37 24.06 1.87 9.94
CA ASP A 37 24.93 0.71 10.16
C ASP A 37 24.22 -0.46 10.88
N TYR A 38 22.88 -0.49 10.83
CA TYR A 38 22.07 -1.49 11.51
C TYR A 38 22.13 -2.83 10.78
N GLU A 39 22.49 -3.89 11.51
CA GLU A 39 22.46 -5.26 11.00
C GLU A 39 21.04 -5.81 11.00
N ILE A 40 20.44 -5.90 9.81
CA ILE A 40 19.09 -6.47 9.67
C ILE A 40 19.17 -8.00 9.79
N PRO A 41 18.34 -8.64 10.63
CA PRO A 41 18.30 -10.09 10.74
C PRO A 41 17.99 -10.77 9.41
N ALA A 42 18.59 -11.94 9.18
CA ALA A 42 18.50 -12.65 7.89
C ALA A 42 17.06 -13.04 7.49
N GLU A 43 16.18 -13.24 8.46
CA GLU A 43 14.75 -13.49 8.22
C GLU A 43 14.02 -12.32 7.54
N PHE A 44 14.55 -11.10 7.66
CA PHE A 44 13.98 -9.89 7.07
C PHE A 44 14.77 -9.42 5.84
N SER A 45 15.04 -10.34 4.91
CA SER A 45 15.74 -9.99 3.67
C SER A 45 15.01 -8.89 2.86
N SER A 46 15.79 -8.07 2.13
CA SER A 46 15.25 -7.03 1.25
C SER A 46 14.26 -7.56 0.21
N LEU A 47 14.53 -8.75 -0.35
CA LEU A 47 13.63 -9.41 -1.28
C LEU A 47 12.34 -9.86 -0.59
N GLY A 48 12.43 -10.44 0.60
CA GLY A 48 11.27 -10.87 1.39
C GLY A 48 10.36 -9.69 1.76
N ILE A 49 10.95 -8.55 2.12
CA ILE A 49 10.22 -7.30 2.42
C ILE A 49 9.55 -6.76 1.16
N ALA A 50 10.28 -6.68 0.04
CA ALA A 50 9.73 -6.20 -1.23
C ALA A 50 8.58 -7.10 -1.73
N SER A 51 8.74 -8.42 -1.66
CA SER A 51 7.68 -9.37 -2.05
C SER A 51 6.47 -9.30 -1.14
N SER A 52 6.68 -9.16 0.17
CA SER A 52 5.58 -9.02 1.14
C SER A 52 4.80 -7.72 0.89
N SER A 53 5.51 -6.63 0.60
CA SER A 53 4.93 -5.33 0.25
C SER A 53 4.13 -5.39 -1.06
N LEU A 54 4.63 -6.12 -2.06
CA LEU A 54 3.94 -6.38 -3.33
C LEU A 54 2.62 -7.13 -3.08
N VAL A 55 2.67 -8.27 -2.36
CA VAL A 55 1.50 -9.10 -2.08
C VAL A 55 0.44 -8.33 -1.29
N GLY A 56 0.84 -7.61 -0.23
CA GLY A 56 -0.08 -6.78 0.55
C GLY A 56 -0.72 -5.67 -0.30
N SER A 57 0.05 -5.04 -1.18
CA SER A 57 -0.47 -4.02 -2.10
C SER A 57 -1.48 -4.59 -3.10
N LEU A 58 -1.22 -5.78 -3.65
CA LEU A 58 -2.15 -6.47 -4.55
C LEU A 58 -3.44 -6.88 -3.84
N ALA A 59 -3.35 -7.34 -2.59
CA ALA A 59 -4.52 -7.67 -1.77
C ALA A 59 -5.39 -6.42 -1.49
N ALA A 60 -4.76 -5.30 -1.10
CA ALA A 60 -5.45 -4.03 -0.87
C ALA A 60 -6.13 -3.51 -2.15
N ALA A 61 -5.44 -3.61 -3.27
CA ALA A 61 -5.95 -3.31 -4.60
C ALA A 61 -7.16 -4.17 -5.01
N PHE A 62 -7.12 -5.46 -4.72
CA PHE A 62 -8.25 -6.34 -4.98
C PHE A 62 -9.45 -5.97 -4.09
N GLY A 63 -9.20 -5.64 -2.82
CA GLY A 63 -10.23 -5.08 -1.92
C GLY A 63 -10.85 -3.79 -2.47
N PHE A 64 -10.06 -2.89 -3.04
CA PHE A 64 -10.56 -1.70 -3.72
C PHE A 64 -11.49 -2.02 -4.89
N TYR A 65 -11.07 -2.97 -5.73
CA TYR A 65 -11.84 -3.39 -6.89
C TYR A 65 -13.23 -3.85 -6.46
N ILE A 66 -13.31 -4.69 -5.43
CA ILE A 66 -14.58 -5.15 -4.85
C ILE A 66 -15.39 -3.96 -4.30
N LEU A 67 -14.77 -3.05 -3.54
CA LEU A 67 -15.44 -1.89 -2.95
C LEU A 67 -16.06 -0.95 -4.00
N VAL A 68 -15.32 -0.63 -5.06
CA VAL A 68 -15.79 0.32 -6.08
C VAL A 68 -16.78 -0.32 -7.03
N ILE A 69 -16.59 -1.57 -7.44
CA ILE A 69 -17.48 -2.23 -8.39
C ILE A 69 -18.76 -2.71 -7.71
N THR A 70 -18.62 -3.47 -6.62
CA THR A 70 -19.76 -4.13 -5.95
C THR A 70 -20.60 -3.12 -5.17
N PHE A 71 -19.94 -2.25 -4.41
CA PHE A 71 -20.62 -1.31 -3.50
C PHE A 71 -20.76 0.11 -4.06
N LYS A 72 -20.27 0.36 -5.28
CA LYS A 72 -20.28 1.70 -5.92
C LYS A 72 -19.70 2.79 -5.01
N ALA A 73 -18.73 2.42 -4.16
CA ALA A 73 -18.15 3.31 -3.18
C ALA A 73 -17.40 4.47 -3.86
N ARG A 74 -17.59 5.69 -3.35
CA ARG A 74 -16.80 6.85 -3.81
C ARG A 74 -15.31 6.60 -3.56
N PRO A 75 -14.41 6.99 -4.50
CA PRO A 75 -12.96 6.82 -4.34
C PRO A 75 -12.37 7.42 -3.05
N VAL A 76 -13.01 8.45 -2.47
CA VAL A 76 -12.61 9.03 -1.18
C VAL A 76 -12.65 8.01 -0.04
N TYR A 77 -13.62 7.09 -0.04
CA TYR A 77 -13.71 6.05 0.99
C TYR A 77 -12.54 5.08 0.92
N PHE A 78 -12.03 4.81 -0.28
CA PHE A 78 -10.83 3.99 -0.41
C PHE A 78 -9.59 4.68 0.12
N LYS A 79 -9.42 5.99 -0.12
CA LYS A 79 -8.32 6.76 0.48
C LYS A 79 -8.35 6.65 2.00
N LEU A 80 -9.54 6.82 2.59
CA LEU A 80 -9.74 6.69 4.02
C LEU A 80 -9.43 5.28 4.52
N ILE A 81 -9.92 4.24 3.84
CA ILE A 81 -9.66 2.84 4.20
C ILE A 81 -8.16 2.53 4.10
N ALA A 82 -7.49 2.92 3.02
CA ALA A 82 -6.06 2.71 2.84
C ALA A 82 -5.23 3.41 3.93
N MET A 83 -5.61 4.64 4.29
CA MET A 83 -4.95 5.40 5.35
C MET A 83 -5.20 4.78 6.74
N VAL A 84 -6.43 4.36 7.03
CA VAL A 84 -6.79 3.66 8.27
C VAL A 84 -6.03 2.34 8.38
N LEU A 85 -5.98 1.54 7.31
CA LEU A 85 -5.23 0.27 7.31
C LEU A 85 -3.73 0.51 7.49
N ALA A 86 -3.16 1.55 6.87
CA ALA A 86 -1.77 1.91 7.10
C ALA A 86 -1.51 2.25 8.57
N ILE A 87 -2.39 3.04 9.21
CA ILE A 87 -2.29 3.35 10.64
C ILE A 87 -2.44 2.09 11.49
N LEU A 88 -3.46 1.27 11.23
CA LEU A 88 -3.72 0.03 11.99
C LEU A 88 -2.58 -0.98 11.89
N THR A 89 -1.80 -0.96 10.82
CA THR A 89 -0.62 -1.83 10.69
C THR A 89 0.64 -1.22 11.31
N VAL A 90 0.66 0.09 11.55
CA VAL A 90 1.73 0.79 12.28
C VAL A 90 1.54 0.72 13.80
N LEU A 91 0.30 0.76 14.30
CA LEU A 91 0.03 0.77 15.74
C LEU A 91 0.63 -0.44 16.51
N PRO A 92 0.50 -1.69 16.04
CA PRO A 92 1.12 -2.85 16.70
C PRO A 92 2.66 -2.80 16.69
N LEU A 93 3.25 -2.16 15.67
CA LEU A 93 4.70 -1.99 15.58
C LEU A 93 5.19 -1.05 16.69
N ILE A 94 4.52 0.10 16.87
CA ILE A 94 4.93 1.12 17.84
C ILE A 94 4.62 0.68 19.28
N GLY A 95 3.48 0.02 19.51
CA GLY A 95 3.05 -0.38 20.85
C GLY A 95 3.74 -1.64 21.35
N ASP A 96 3.60 -2.73 20.60
CA ASP A 96 3.99 -4.06 21.06
C ASP A 96 5.30 -4.54 20.43
N GLY A 97 5.80 -3.85 19.41
CA GLY A 97 6.96 -4.30 18.64
C GLY A 97 6.66 -5.59 17.89
N VAL A 98 5.44 -5.75 17.37
CA VAL A 98 5.02 -6.99 16.70
C VAL A 98 4.54 -6.68 15.28
N LEU A 99 5.04 -7.45 14.30
CA LEU A 99 4.53 -7.43 12.93
C LEU A 99 3.07 -7.88 12.88
N PRO A 100 2.30 -7.51 11.84
CA PRO A 100 0.96 -8.08 11.62
C PRO A 100 0.93 -9.62 11.53
N SER A 101 2.08 -10.27 11.28
CA SER A 101 2.23 -11.72 11.28
C SER A 101 2.33 -12.34 12.69
N GLY A 102 2.45 -11.53 13.75
CA GLY A 102 2.68 -11.99 15.12
C GLY A 102 4.15 -12.15 15.51
N ASN A 103 5.09 -11.84 14.61
CA ASN A 103 6.52 -11.92 14.90
C ASN A 103 6.99 -10.67 15.66
N VAL A 104 7.75 -10.85 16.74
CA VAL A 104 8.40 -9.76 17.47
C VAL A 104 9.50 -9.16 16.59
N ILE A 105 9.55 -7.83 16.49
CA ILE A 105 10.58 -7.12 15.75
C ILE A 105 11.79 -6.85 16.66
N PRO A 106 13.02 -6.99 16.14
CA PRO A 106 14.20 -6.61 16.89
C PRO A 106 14.27 -5.09 17.12
N GLU A 107 14.97 -4.69 18.18
CA GLU A 107 15.20 -3.29 18.51
C GLU A 107 15.91 -2.58 17.34
N GLY A 108 15.41 -1.42 16.91
CA GLY A 108 15.90 -0.70 15.72
C GLY A 108 15.15 -1.02 14.42
N PHE A 109 14.54 -2.21 14.29
CA PHE A 109 13.76 -2.59 13.11
C PHE A 109 12.49 -1.75 12.94
N LEU A 110 11.98 -1.16 14.01
CA LEU A 110 10.82 -0.25 13.98
C LEU A 110 11.02 0.91 12.98
N TRP A 111 12.23 1.48 12.95
CA TRP A 111 12.58 2.60 12.07
C TRP A 111 12.67 2.18 10.60
N LEU A 112 12.86 0.89 10.34
CA LEU A 112 12.75 0.32 9.02
C LEU A 112 11.28 0.08 8.65
N ALA A 113 10.53 -0.57 9.54
CA ALA A 113 9.17 -1.06 9.27
C ALA A 113 8.14 0.07 9.16
N VAL A 114 8.13 1.04 10.08
CA VAL A 114 7.09 2.08 10.11
C VAL A 114 7.05 2.89 8.80
N PRO A 115 8.18 3.39 8.26
CA PRO A 115 8.18 4.09 6.98
C PRO A 115 7.68 3.23 5.82
N MET A 116 8.00 1.92 5.79
CA MET A 116 7.51 1.02 4.74
C MET A 116 5.98 0.90 4.74
N HIS A 117 5.36 0.80 5.92
CA HIS A 117 3.90 0.75 6.04
C HIS A 117 3.24 2.07 5.59
N LEU A 118 3.87 3.21 5.91
CA LEU A 118 3.40 4.52 5.48
C LEU A 118 3.55 4.71 3.96
N ILE A 119 4.68 4.30 3.38
CA ILE A 119 4.90 4.27 1.93
C ILE A 119 3.79 3.48 1.26
N ALA A 120 3.50 2.25 1.73
CA ALA A 120 2.43 1.43 1.18
C ALA A 120 1.07 2.13 1.24
N GLY A 121 0.71 2.70 2.40
CA GLY A 121 -0.53 3.45 2.57
C GLY A 121 -0.68 4.63 1.61
N VAL A 122 0.36 5.44 1.47
CA VAL A 122 0.38 6.63 0.61
C VAL A 122 0.33 6.25 -0.87
N VAL A 123 1.13 5.27 -1.29
CA VAL A 123 1.20 4.83 -2.69
C VAL A 123 -0.12 4.21 -3.11
N ILE A 124 -0.67 3.29 -2.31
CA ILE A 124 -1.94 2.62 -2.60
C ILE A 124 -3.10 3.63 -2.58
N GLY A 125 -3.21 4.42 -1.51
CA GLY A 125 -4.26 5.43 -1.34
C GLY A 125 -4.17 6.60 -2.32
N GLY A 126 -2.99 6.84 -2.92
CA GLY A 126 -2.78 7.88 -3.91
C GLY A 126 -3.01 7.39 -5.34
N ILE A 127 -2.23 6.40 -5.78
CA ILE A 127 -2.12 5.99 -7.18
C ILE A 127 -3.41 5.34 -7.66
N ILE A 128 -3.95 4.40 -6.90
CA ILE A 128 -5.10 3.61 -7.32
C ILE A 128 -6.34 4.49 -7.57
N PRO A 129 -6.80 5.31 -6.61
CA PRO A 129 -7.97 6.16 -6.86
C PRO A 129 -7.67 7.23 -7.91
N TRP A 130 -6.45 7.79 -7.99
CA TRP A 130 -6.12 8.77 -9.02
C TRP A 130 -6.24 8.22 -10.44
N TYR A 131 -5.69 7.02 -10.68
CA TYR A 131 -5.70 6.39 -11.99
C TYR A 131 -7.12 5.94 -12.41
N VAL A 132 -7.91 5.45 -11.44
CA VAL A 132 -9.30 5.06 -11.69
C VAL A 132 -10.21 6.29 -11.88
N ILE A 133 -10.02 7.37 -11.12
CA ILE A 133 -10.78 8.63 -11.28
C ILE A 133 -10.49 9.27 -12.63
N LYS A 134 -9.21 9.40 -13.03
CA LYS A 134 -8.84 9.97 -14.34
C LYS A 134 -9.37 9.18 -15.54
N GLY A 135 -9.66 7.89 -15.33
CA GLY A 135 -10.29 7.05 -16.34
C GLY A 135 -11.81 7.21 -16.42
N LEU A 136 -12.47 7.75 -15.40
CA LEU A 136 -13.90 8.00 -15.51
C LEU A 136 -14.09 9.06 -16.62
N PRO A 137 -14.98 8.84 -17.61
CA PRO A 137 -15.45 9.96 -18.41
C PRO A 137 -15.85 11.03 -17.41
N GLU A 138 -15.41 12.28 -17.64
CA GLU A 138 -15.72 13.40 -16.77
C GLU A 138 -17.14 13.21 -16.29
N VAL A 139 -17.29 13.12 -14.96
CA VAL A 139 -18.62 13.22 -14.37
C VAL A 139 -19.07 14.57 -14.89
N GLU A 140 -19.86 14.56 -15.97
CA GLU A 140 -20.48 15.74 -16.54
C GLU A 140 -20.94 16.50 -15.32
N GLU A 141 -20.37 17.68 -15.16
CA GLU A 141 -20.76 18.61 -14.14
C GLU A 141 -22.28 18.55 -14.13
N VAL A 142 -22.84 18.05 -13.03
CA VAL A 142 -24.22 18.35 -12.70
C VAL A 142 -24.18 19.85 -12.44
N LYS A 143 -24.23 20.62 -13.52
CA LYS A 143 -24.63 22.01 -13.55
C LYS A 143 -26.08 21.97 -13.11
N ALA A 144 -26.25 22.05 -11.80
CA ALA A 144 -27.48 22.53 -11.19
C ALA A 144 -27.67 24.00 -11.57
#